data_AF-A0AAV6AWV3-F1
#
_entry.id   AF-A0AAV6AWV3-F1
#
_cell.length_a   1.000
_cell.length_b   1.000
_cell.length_c   1.000
_cell.angle_alpha   90.00
_cell.angle_beta   90.00
_cell.angle_gamma   90.00
#
_symmetry.space_group_name_H-M   'P 1'
#
loop_
_entity.id
_entity.type
_entity.pdbx_description
1 polymer ?
#
loop_
_entity_poly.entity_id
_entity_poly.type
_entity_poly.pdbx_seq_one_letter_code
_entity_poly.pdbx_strand_id
1 'polypeptide(L)'
;MKVARVCGLLAFLALFSVIIFFTFRGSTNVSDLPWMPQRWGLWFDEHTKFRHFIGFAALAGVCFLLNFDSVFNRSRSRFVRKFRSSRNRTGRLGALLVLVYLLEMGQFVVPGREFDWLDIVNGWGGILAAWGIWFAYKTRQRRQRLRAQERRHEPINISSVRFR
;
A
#
# COMPACT_ATOMS: atom_id res chain seq x y z
N MET A 1 -0.09 12.19 16.88
CA MET A 1 -0.05 10.83 16.28
C MET A 1 -1.43 10.17 16.04
N LYS A 2 -2.48 10.46 16.82
CA LYS A 2 -3.83 9.88 16.58
C LYS A 2 -4.48 10.38 15.28
N VAL A 3 -4.39 11.68 14.99
CA VAL A 3 -4.98 12.30 13.79
C VAL A 3 -4.45 11.68 12.49
N ALA A 4 -3.13 11.58 12.31
CA ALA A 4 -2.53 10.98 11.13
C ALA A 4 -2.97 9.51 10.88
N ARG A 5 -3.23 8.74 11.95
CA ARG A 5 -3.76 7.38 11.84
C ARG A 5 -5.22 7.36 11.42
N VAL A 6 -6.02 8.29 11.93
CA VAL A 6 -7.43 8.43 11.56
C VAL A 6 -7.55 8.88 10.11
N CYS A 7 -6.83 9.94 9.70
CA CYS A 7 -6.79 10.38 8.31
C CYS A 7 -6.33 9.27 7.37
N GLY A 8 -5.34 8.49 7.79
CA GLY A 8 -4.90 7.31 7.07
C GLY A 8 -5.98 6.25 6.89
N LEU A 9 -6.64 5.86 7.98
CA LEU A 9 -7.73 4.89 7.93
C LEU A 9 -8.86 5.37 7.02
N LEU A 10 -9.22 6.65 7.11
CA LEU A 10 -10.22 7.25 6.23
C LEU A 10 -9.79 7.21 4.76
N ALA A 11 -8.53 7.52 4.45
CA ALA A 11 -7.99 7.41 3.11
C ALA A 11 -8.01 5.96 2.59
N PHE A 12 -7.66 4.99 3.45
CA PHE A 12 -7.73 3.58 3.11
C PHE A 12 -9.16 3.13 2.80
N LEU A 13 -10.11 3.49 3.68
CA LEU A 13 -11.52 3.15 3.50
C LEU A 13 -12.09 3.80 2.24
N ALA A 14 -11.79 5.08 2.00
CA ALA A 14 -12.20 5.78 0.80
C ALA A 14 -11.67 5.11 -0.47
N LEU A 15 -10.37 4.80 -0.53
CA LEU A 15 -9.77 4.10 -1.67
C LEU A 15 -10.37 2.70 -1.86
N PHE A 16 -10.57 1.97 -0.78
CA PHE A 16 -11.14 0.63 -0.82
C PHE A 16 -12.59 0.66 -1.32
N SER A 17 -13.41 1.60 -0.83
CA SER A 17 -14.78 1.81 -1.31
C SER A 17 -14.82 2.20 -2.79
N VAL A 18 -13.90 3.06 -3.25
CA VAL A 18 -13.78 3.43 -4.66
C VAL A 18 -13.42 2.21 -5.52
N ILE A 19 -12.47 1.38 -5.08
CA ILE A 19 -12.09 0.15 -5.80
C ILE A 19 -13.29 -0.80 -5.90
N ILE A 20 -13.97 -1.09 -4.78
CA ILE A 20 -15.19 -1.94 -4.78
C ILE A 20 -16.24 -1.38 -5.73
N PHE A 21 -16.51 -0.07 -5.67
CA PHE A 21 -17.48 0.56 -6.55
C PHE A 21 -17.13 0.34 -8.02
N PHE A 22 -15.87 0.53 -8.42
CA PHE A 22 -15.43 0.29 -9.80
C PHE A 22 -15.42 -1.18 -10.20
N THR A 23 -15.10 -2.09 -9.28
CA THR A 23 -15.11 -3.54 -9.49
C THR A 23 -16.52 -4.05 -9.79
N PHE A 24 -17.53 -3.61 -9.03
CA PHE A 24 -18.90 -4.11 -9.16
C PHE A 24 -19.80 -3.26 -10.06
N ARG A 25 -19.28 -2.17 -10.62
CA ARG A 25 -20.01 -1.34 -11.58
C ARG A 25 -20.08 -2.04 -12.94
N GLY A 26 -21.30 -2.17 -13.46
CA GLY A 26 -21.56 -2.76 -14.77
C GLY A 26 -20.90 -2.02 -15.92
N SER A 27 -20.92 -0.68 -15.94
CA SER A 27 -20.19 0.10 -16.94
C SER A 27 -18.68 0.10 -16.64
N THR A 28 -17.90 -0.31 -17.64
CA THR A 28 -16.44 -0.25 -17.69
C THR A 28 -15.93 1.18 -17.89
N ASN A 29 -16.72 2.08 -18.47
CA ASN A 29 -16.26 3.41 -18.83
C ASN A 29 -16.28 4.34 -17.61
N VAL A 30 -15.14 4.97 -17.37
CA VAL A 30 -14.92 5.89 -16.27
C VAL A 30 -15.40 7.30 -16.63
N SER A 31 -15.37 7.66 -17.92
CA SER A 31 -15.97 8.91 -18.43
C SER A 31 -17.48 9.01 -18.24
N ASP A 32 -18.19 7.89 -18.09
CA ASP A 32 -19.64 7.87 -17.81
C ASP A 32 -20.01 8.42 -16.42
N LEU A 33 -19.03 8.70 -15.55
CA LEU A 33 -19.28 9.18 -14.20
C LEU A 33 -19.50 10.69 -14.19
N PRO A 34 -20.63 11.19 -13.63
CA PRO A 34 -20.95 12.62 -13.66
C PRO A 34 -20.00 13.47 -12.83
N TRP A 35 -19.30 12.87 -11.86
CA TRP A 35 -18.33 13.54 -11.00
C TRP A 35 -16.88 13.41 -11.51
N MET A 36 -16.62 12.60 -12.54
CA MET A 36 -15.26 12.38 -13.03
C MET A 36 -14.86 13.48 -14.01
N PRO A 37 -13.71 14.16 -13.81
CA PRO A 37 -13.22 15.11 -14.78
C PRO A 37 -12.99 14.45 -16.14
N GLN A 38 -13.55 15.03 -17.20
CA GLN A 38 -13.61 14.39 -18.53
C GLN A 38 -12.23 13.97 -19.07
N ARG A 39 -11.20 14.80 -18.89
CA ARG A 39 -9.81 14.48 -19.30
C ARG A 39 -9.26 13.25 -18.61
N TRP A 40 -9.55 13.10 -17.31
CA TRP A 40 -9.10 11.96 -16.53
C TRP A 40 -9.91 10.71 -16.87
N GLY A 41 -11.22 10.85 -17.06
CA GLY A 41 -12.10 9.78 -17.51
C GLY A 41 -11.63 9.16 -18.82
N LEU A 42 -11.39 10.01 -19.84
CA LEU A 42 -10.89 9.59 -21.15
C LEU A 42 -9.51 8.93 -21.05
N TRP A 43 -8.58 9.51 -20.30
CA TRP A 43 -7.25 8.91 -20.12
C TRP A 43 -7.34 7.52 -19.49
N PHE A 44 -8.19 7.36 -18.47
CA PHE A 44 -8.44 6.07 -17.88
C PHE A 44 -9.08 5.12 -18.89
N ASP A 45 -10.05 5.57 -19.70
CA ASP A 45 -10.73 4.76 -20.74
C ASP A 45 -9.76 4.28 -21.82
N GLU A 46 -8.74 5.07 -22.16
CA GLU A 46 -7.66 4.66 -23.05
C GLU A 46 -6.69 3.65 -22.39
N HIS A 47 -6.48 3.78 -21.08
CA HIS A 47 -5.52 2.99 -20.30
C HIS A 47 -6.20 2.00 -19.36
N THR A 48 -7.24 1.31 -19.83
CA THR A 48 -8.02 0.34 -19.02
C THR A 48 -7.12 -0.63 -18.25
N LYS A 49 -6.09 -1.16 -18.91
CA LYS A 49 -5.11 -2.11 -18.35
C LYS A 49 -4.35 -1.55 -17.13
N PHE A 50 -4.08 -0.24 -17.09
CA PHE A 50 -3.30 0.37 -16.00
C PHE A 50 -4.16 0.77 -14.79
N ARG A 51 -5.49 0.75 -14.91
CA ARG A 51 -6.40 1.14 -13.82
C ARG A 51 -6.22 0.29 -12.58
N HIS A 52 -6.21 -1.03 -12.75
CA HIS A 52 -6.03 -1.99 -11.66
C HIS A 52 -4.65 -1.79 -11.02
N PHE A 53 -3.61 -1.59 -11.83
CA PHE A 53 -2.26 -1.29 -11.34
C PHE A 53 -2.25 -0.04 -10.45
N ILE A 54 -2.79 1.09 -10.92
CA ILE A 54 -2.77 2.36 -10.18
C ILE A 54 -3.63 2.27 -8.93
N GLY A 55 -4.83 1.72 -9.02
CA GLY A 55 -5.76 1.58 -7.91
C GLY A 55 -5.17 0.73 -6.78
N PHE A 56 -4.67 -0.46 -7.11
CA PHE A 56 -4.07 -1.35 -6.12
C PHE A 56 -2.70 -0.88 -5.61
N ALA A 57 -1.91 -0.17 -6.44
CA ALA A 57 -0.68 0.49 -5.98
C ALA A 57 -0.98 1.59 -4.95
N ALA A 58 -2.00 2.42 -5.18
CA ALA A 58 -2.42 3.45 -4.25
C ALA A 58 -2.93 2.85 -2.93
N LEU A 59 -3.81 1.84 -3.01
CA LEU A 59 -4.35 1.12 -1.84
C LEU A 59 -3.23 0.48 -1.02
N ALA A 60 -2.31 -0.22 -1.67
CA ALA A 60 -1.17 -0.86 -1.03
C ALA A 60 -0.21 0.17 -0.42
N GLY A 61 0.05 1.28 -1.13
CA GLY A 61 0.87 2.38 -0.65
C GLY A 61 0.34 2.95 0.66
N VAL A 62 -0.96 3.25 0.72
CA VAL A 62 -1.61 3.70 1.96
C VAL A 62 -1.51 2.64 3.06
N CYS A 63 -1.76 1.37 2.75
CA CYS A 63 -1.65 0.27 3.71
C CYS A 63 -0.22 0.13 4.31
N PHE A 64 0.83 0.24 3.48
CA PHE A 64 2.22 0.13 3.92
C PHE A 64 2.71 1.38 4.66
N LEU A 65 2.28 2.58 4.25
CA LEU A 65 2.65 3.83 4.89
C LEU A 65 2.03 3.97 6.29
N LEU A 66 0.76 3.59 6.44
CA LEU A 66 0.04 3.74 7.71
C LEU A 66 0.47 2.75 8.80
N ASN A 67 1.15 1.68 8.39
CA ASN A 67 1.72 0.70 9.31
C ASN A 67 0.70 0.29 10.39
N PHE A 68 -0.47 -0.22 9.95
CA PHE A 68 -1.62 -0.65 10.76
C PHE A 68 -1.30 -1.70 11.85
N ASP A 69 -0.04 -2.11 11.99
CA ASP A 69 0.55 -2.97 13.03
C ASP A 69 0.20 -2.57 14.47
N SER A 70 -0.32 -1.36 14.74
CA SER A 70 -0.77 -0.96 16.08
C SER A 70 -2.30 -1.01 16.28
N VAL A 71 -3.09 -0.96 15.20
CA VAL A 71 -4.56 -0.93 15.27
C VAL A 71 -5.13 -2.35 15.39
N PHE A 72 -4.66 -3.28 14.55
CA PHE A 72 -5.08 -4.69 14.59
C PHE A 72 -4.40 -5.53 15.68
N ASN A 73 -3.43 -4.95 16.38
CA ASN A 73 -2.52 -5.67 17.28
C ASN A 73 -2.79 -5.36 18.76
N ARG A 74 -3.97 -4.81 19.06
CA ARG A 74 -4.36 -4.37 20.40
C ARG A 74 -4.85 -5.52 21.29
N SER A 75 -5.10 -6.70 20.73
CA SER A 75 -5.65 -7.85 21.47
C SER A 75 -5.05 -9.17 20.99
N ARG A 76 -3.85 -9.55 21.46
CA ARG A 76 -3.37 -10.95 21.45
C ARG A 76 -2.14 -11.16 22.32
N SER A 77 -2.07 -12.35 22.91
CA SER A 77 -1.15 -12.74 24.00
C SER A 77 0.34 -12.58 23.66
N ARG A 78 1.17 -12.44 24.70
CA ARG A 78 2.64 -12.33 24.62
C ARG A 78 3.31 -13.44 23.81
N PHE A 79 2.69 -14.63 23.73
CA PHE A 79 3.23 -15.80 23.05
C PHE A 79 3.24 -15.67 21.52
N VAL A 80 2.18 -15.09 20.94
CA VAL A 80 2.05 -14.87 19.48
C VAL A 80 3.05 -13.81 18.97
N ARG A 81 3.55 -12.95 19.86
CA ARG A 81 4.47 -11.86 19.52
C ARG A 81 5.86 -12.37 19.09
N LYS A 82 6.32 -13.51 19.64
CA LYS A 82 7.67 -14.05 19.41
C LYS A 82 7.85 -14.65 18.01
N PHE A 83 6.81 -15.29 17.46
CA PHE A 83 6.86 -15.92 16.12
C PHE A 83 6.59 -14.97 14.95
N ARG A 84 6.19 -13.71 15.21
CA ARG A 84 5.58 -12.84 14.18
C ARG A 84 6.44 -11.64 13.75
N SER A 85 7.58 -11.40 14.40
CA SER A 85 8.43 -10.22 14.20
C SER A 85 8.98 -10.08 12.77
N SER A 86 9.15 -11.19 12.04
CA SER A 86 9.53 -11.18 10.61
C SER A 86 8.33 -11.38 9.65
N ARG A 87 7.30 -12.12 10.09
CA ARG A 87 6.18 -12.59 9.25
C ARG A 87 5.09 -11.53 8.96
N ASN A 88 5.04 -10.43 9.71
CA ASN A 88 3.99 -9.40 9.56
C ASN A 88 4.12 -8.51 8.32
N ARG A 89 5.30 -8.45 7.70
CA ARG A 89 5.48 -7.66 6.46
C ARG A 89 4.96 -8.42 5.25
N THR A 90 5.32 -9.69 5.14
CA THR A 90 4.87 -10.60 4.08
C THR A 90 3.39 -10.96 4.21
N GLY A 91 2.87 -11.06 5.44
CA GLY A 91 1.45 -11.35 5.65
C GLY A 91 0.50 -10.27 5.11
N ARG A 92 0.91 -8.99 5.19
CA ARG A 92 0.14 -7.87 4.59
C ARG A 92 0.15 -7.91 3.07
N LEU A 93 1.33 -8.17 2.51
CA LEU A 93 1.48 -8.37 1.07
C LEU A 93 0.56 -9.50 0.59
N GLY A 94 0.64 -10.66 1.23
CA GLY A 94 -0.22 -11.80 0.90
C GLY A 94 -1.71 -11.49 1.03
N ALA A 95 -2.13 -10.79 2.08
CA ALA A 95 -3.53 -10.40 2.26
C ALA A 95 -4.03 -9.48 1.13
N LEU A 96 -3.20 -8.52 0.68
CA LEU A 96 -3.55 -7.64 -0.44
C LEU A 96 -3.61 -8.40 -1.77
N LEU A 97 -2.69 -9.34 -2.02
CA LEU A 97 -2.71 -10.17 -3.23
C LEU A 97 -3.95 -11.07 -3.29
N VAL A 98 -4.31 -11.68 -2.15
CA VAL A 98 -5.56 -12.46 -2.01
C VAL A 98 -6.78 -11.57 -2.19
N LEU A 99 -6.76 -10.34 -1.67
CA LEU A 99 -7.85 -9.38 -1.87
C LEU A 99 -8.08 -9.05 -3.34
N VAL A 100 -7.02 -8.79 -4.12
CA VAL A 100 -7.13 -8.60 -5.59
C VAL A 100 -7.80 -9.81 -6.21
N TYR A 101 -7.30 -11.01 -5.90
CA TYR A 101 -7.87 -12.24 -6.42
C TYR A 101 -9.36 -12.38 -6.09
N LEU A 102 -9.76 -12.15 -4.84
CA LEU A 102 -11.16 -12.23 -4.42
C LEU A 102 -12.06 -11.18 -5.10
N LEU A 103 -11.55 -9.96 -5.33
CA LEU A 103 -12.30 -8.92 -6.03
C LEU A 103 -12.52 -9.28 -7.50
N GLU A 104 -11.50 -9.82 -8.18
CA GLU A 104 -11.65 -10.27 -9.57
C GLU A 104 -12.55 -11.51 -9.66
N MET A 105 -12.47 -12.45 -8.72
CA MET A 105 -13.45 -13.55 -8.63
C MET A 105 -14.87 -13.05 -8.36
N GLY A 106 -15.02 -11.95 -7.60
CA GLY A 106 -16.31 -11.33 -7.34
C GLY A 106 -16.98 -10.79 -8.61
N GLN A 107 -16.20 -10.41 -9.62
CA GLN A 107 -16.74 -9.91 -10.89
C GLN A 107 -17.51 -10.96 -11.69
N PHE A 108 -17.31 -12.27 -11.43
CA PHE A 108 -18.11 -13.32 -12.07
C PHE A 108 -19.62 -13.20 -11.78
N VAL A 109 -19.99 -12.51 -10.70
CA VAL A 109 -21.39 -12.26 -10.35
C VAL A 109 -21.97 -11.06 -11.10
N VAL A 110 -21.14 -10.23 -11.73
CA VAL A 110 -21.55 -9.02 -12.43
C VAL A 110 -21.82 -9.34 -13.91
N PRO A 111 -23.08 -9.23 -14.38
CA PRO A 111 -23.40 -9.51 -15.78
C PRO A 111 -22.71 -8.49 -16.70
N GLY A 112 -22.10 -9.00 -17.78
CA GLY A 112 -21.39 -8.17 -18.77
C GLY A 112 -19.92 -7.89 -18.46
N ARG A 113 -19.35 -8.48 -17.41
CA ARG A 113 -17.91 -8.44 -17.14
C ARG A 113 -17.24 -9.74 -17.57
N GLU A 114 -16.18 -9.60 -18.37
CA GLU A 114 -15.29 -10.71 -18.72
C GLU A 114 -14.16 -10.79 -17.70
N PHE A 115 -13.84 -12.01 -17.31
CA PHE A 115 -12.71 -12.26 -16.44
C PHE A 115 -11.41 -12.19 -17.24
N ASP A 116 -10.57 -11.19 -16.95
CA ASP A 116 -9.25 -11.03 -17.56
C ASP A 116 -8.15 -11.32 -16.53
N TRP A 117 -7.31 -12.31 -16.83
CA TRP A 117 -6.12 -12.63 -16.03
C TRP A 117 -5.14 -11.45 -15.95
N LEU A 118 -5.12 -10.58 -16.95
CA LEU A 118 -4.28 -9.39 -16.95
C LEU A 118 -4.65 -8.41 -15.84
N ASP A 119 -5.91 -8.34 -15.42
CA ASP A 119 -6.34 -7.46 -14.33
C ASP A 119 -5.79 -7.93 -12.99
N ILE A 120 -5.75 -9.26 -12.76
CA ILE A 120 -5.06 -9.86 -11.59
C ILE A 120 -3.57 -9.51 -11.63
N VAL A 121 -2.90 -9.76 -12.76
CA VAL A 121 -1.46 -9.52 -12.91
C VAL A 121 -1.13 -8.04 -12.69
N ASN A 122 -1.92 -7.14 -13.25
CA ASN A 122 -1.76 -5.69 -13.07
C ASN A 122 -2.01 -5.27 -11.62
N GLY A 123 -3.05 -5.80 -10.97
CA GLY A 123 -3.32 -5.53 -9.57
C GLY A 123 -2.19 -6.02 -8.64
N TRP A 124 -1.67 -7.22 -8.87
CA TRP A 124 -0.50 -7.73 -8.17
C TRP A 124 0.75 -6.91 -8.46
N GLY A 125 0.97 -6.50 -9.71
CA GLY A 125 2.05 -5.61 -10.12
C GLY A 125 2.03 -4.30 -9.35
N GLY A 126 0.86 -3.67 -9.20
CA GLY A 126 0.69 -2.44 -8.44
C GLY A 126 1.03 -2.61 -6.96
N ILE A 127 0.56 -3.70 -6.34
CA ILE A 127 0.88 -4.03 -4.95
C ILE A 127 2.38 -4.26 -4.74
N LEU A 128 3.02 -5.04 -5.63
CA LEU A 128 4.44 -5.34 -5.57
C LEU A 128 5.30 -4.08 -5.78
N ALA A 129 4.90 -3.20 -6.69
CA ALA A 129 5.56 -1.91 -6.89
C ALA A 129 5.50 -1.04 -5.62
N ALA A 130 4.31 -0.89 -5.03
CA ALA A 130 4.14 -0.14 -3.78
C ALA A 130 4.95 -0.76 -2.62
N TRP A 131 4.96 -2.09 -2.52
CA TRP A 131 5.76 -2.80 -1.53
C TRP A 131 7.26 -2.58 -1.72
N GLY A 132 7.75 -2.65 -2.96
CA GLY A 132 9.16 -2.42 -3.31
C GLY A 132 9.61 -1.00 -2.95
N ILE A 133 8.81 0.02 -3.29
CA ILE A 133 9.06 1.42 -2.93
C ILE A 133 9.15 1.58 -1.41
N TRP A 134 8.16 1.04 -0.68
CA TRP A 134 8.15 1.09 0.78
C TRP A 134 9.34 0.35 1.41
N PHE A 135 9.70 -0.82 0.87
CA PHE A 135 10.82 -1.62 1.33
C PHE A 135 12.15 -0.87 1.14
N ALA A 136 12.36 -0.27 -0.04
CA ALA A 136 13.52 0.56 -0.32
C ALA A 136 13.59 1.77 0.62
N TYR A 137 12.47 2.46 0.84
CA TYR A 137 12.37 3.58 1.77
C TYR A 137 12.74 3.17 3.21
N LYS A 138 12.18 2.07 3.72
CA LYS A 138 12.50 1.57 5.06
C LYS A 138 13.95 1.14 5.21
N THR A 139 14.51 0.53 4.18
CA THR A 139 15.92 0.11 4.17
C THR A 139 16.85 1.32 4.22
N ARG A 140 16.56 2.39 3.46
CA ARG A 140 17.30 3.66 3.52
C ARG A 140 17.23 4.29 4.92
N GLN A 141 16.04 4.35 5.52
CA GLN A 141 15.89 4.90 6.88
C GLN A 141 16.69 4.12 7.93
N ARG A 142 16.71 2.78 7.85
CA ARG A 142 17.49 1.96 8.79
C ARG A 142 18.98 2.25 8.68
N ARG A 143 19.52 2.35 7.46
CA ARG A 143 20.92 2.70 7.22
C ARG A 143 21.27 4.08 7.76
N GLN A 144 20.40 5.07 7.58
CA GLN A 144 20.61 6.42 8.14
C GLN A 144 20.65 6.43 9.67
N ARG A 145 19.78 5.66 10.33
CA ARG A 145 19.77 5.55 11.79
C ARG A 145 21.02 4.88 12.34
N LEU A 146 21.53 3.84 11.68
CA LEU A 146 22.78 3.17 12.07
C LEU A 146 23.96 4.14 11.96
N ARG A 147 24.08 4.87 10.85
CA ARG A 147 25.10 5.92 10.69
C ARG A 147 25.00 7.02 11.74
N ALA A 148 23.79 7.42 12.12
CA ALA A 148 23.58 8.41 13.17
C ALA A 148 23.95 7.86 14.57
N GLN A 149 23.84 6.56 14.80
CA GLN A 149 24.30 5.91 16.03
C GLN A 149 25.82 5.77 16.05
N GLU A 150 26.44 5.37 14.95
CA GLU A 150 27.91 5.30 14.81
C GLU A 150 28.55 6.66 15.12
N ARG A 151 28.03 7.76 14.55
CA ARG A 151 28.51 9.13 14.86
C ARG A 151 28.35 9.55 16.32
N ARG A 152 27.42 8.96 17.06
CA ARG A 152 27.26 9.22 18.51
C ARG A 152 28.25 8.41 19.36
N HIS A 153 28.81 7.34 18.81
CA HIS A 153 29.75 6.46 19.48
C HIS A 153 31.19 6.62 19.00
N GLU A 154 31.46 7.48 18.00
CA GLU A 154 32.82 7.93 17.73
C GLU A 154 33.36 8.62 18.99
N PRO A 155 34.44 8.11 19.59
CA PRO A 155 35.05 8.75 20.74
C PRO A 155 35.46 10.16 20.30
N ILE A 156 35.05 11.16 21.07
CA ILE A 156 35.44 12.56 20.83
C ILE A 156 36.96 12.57 20.68
N ASN A 157 37.45 12.88 19.48
CA ASN A 157 38.88 12.91 19.24
C ASN A 157 39.44 14.19 19.86
N ILE A 158 39.76 14.12 21.15
CA ILE A 158 40.24 15.23 21.99
C ILE A 158 41.54 15.82 21.41
N SER A 159 42.31 15.05 20.63
CA SER A 159 43.53 15.52 19.95
C SER A 159 43.30 16.60 18.89
N SER A 160 42.04 16.83 18.46
CA SER A 160 41.68 17.87 17.49
C SER A 160 41.24 19.20 18.12
N VAL A 161 41.04 19.26 19.45
CA VAL A 161 40.73 20.50 20.16
C VAL A 161 42.04 21.25 20.39
N ARG A 162 42.48 22.00 19.37
CA ARG A 162 43.61 22.91 19.50
C ARG A 162 43.12 24.11 20.31
N PHE A 163 43.37 24.09 21.62
CA PHE A 163 43.13 25.24 22.51
C PHE A 163 43.88 26.44 21.94
N ARG A 164 43.14 27.50 21.67
CA ARG A 164 43.65 28.78 21.16
C ARG A 164 43.44 29.84 22.22
#